data_AF-I1JUQ4-F1
#
_entry.id   AF-I1JUQ4-F1
#
_cell.length_a   1.000
_cell.length_b   1.000
_cell.length_c   1.000
_cell.angle_alpha   90.00
_cell.angle_beta   90.00
_cell.angle_gamma   90.00
#
_symmetry.space_group_name_H-M   'P 1'
#
loop_
_entity.id
_entity.type
_entity.pdbx_description
1 polymer ?
#
loop_
_entity_poly.entity_id
_entity_poly.type
_entity_poly.pdbx_seq_one_letter_code
_entity_poly.pdbx_strand_id
1 'polypeptide(L)'
;MAPPKLFVFALSVTLIFAIVGAEADVSVEGATPEPDTSAIKIQLDQLNSKIQILESQISEKLEEVKKKDKIIAEKENSIEDKSITIQSLQNEIASLQKKGSLDAEEQVGKAHARAGELQKQVDKLKRELETQNKEKVNWETRVPELENKIHDLNSKLEDLQKINEEQKTKIQKSERALKVAEEEMLKAKFEATAIEKELREAHGAWLPPWLAVHYIHSKSFVDSHWNKHGKPALEMVTQKALEKKAQAGKWAEPHVETIKTWSVVKTNAEPHVQLLTTKTVEVYEASKNAISPHLSKAKEVVDPYYQEARKFSKPYIDQIAIAAKPHVDKVQEVLKPYTKEVVRVYGKFLESATTYHRQVQASVQETLKKHELTRPLATKELEWFAASALLALPIVLMARVFSAVFCSKKVSKPARNGNTHHARRKPKRGHLDKHTT
;
A
#
# COMPACT_ATOMS: atom_id res chain seq x y z
N MET A 1 36.94 -78.28 28.02
CA MET A 1 36.45 -79.66 28.02
C MET A 1 37.60 -80.61 27.68
N ALA A 2 37.79 -81.62 28.52
CA ALA A 2 38.45 -82.91 28.24
C ALA A 2 40.00 -82.97 28.06
N PRO A 3 40.62 -84.12 28.40
CA PRO A 3 41.92 -84.18 29.09
C PRO A 3 43.01 -84.96 28.26
N PRO A 4 44.20 -85.32 28.82
CA PRO A 4 45.43 -85.59 28.08
C PRO A 4 45.65 -87.07 27.72
N LYS A 5 46.34 -87.33 26.59
CA LYS A 5 46.62 -88.68 26.05
C LYS A 5 48.08 -89.15 26.13
N LEU A 6 48.94 -88.52 26.94
CA LEU A 6 50.36 -88.92 27.03
C LEU A 6 50.77 -89.60 28.34
N PHE A 7 49.80 -90.07 29.15
CA PHE A 7 50.09 -90.89 30.33
C PHE A 7 50.15 -92.40 30.04
N VAL A 8 49.81 -92.86 28.83
CA VAL A 8 49.74 -94.30 28.53
C VAL A 8 51.06 -94.88 28.00
N PHE A 9 51.96 -94.08 27.44
CA PHE A 9 53.20 -94.61 26.84
C PHE A 9 54.37 -94.78 27.81
N ALA A 10 54.36 -94.14 28.99
CA ALA A 10 55.45 -94.28 29.96
C ALA A 10 55.38 -95.59 30.77
N LEU A 11 54.20 -96.21 30.87
CA LEU A 11 54.02 -97.48 31.59
C LEU A 11 54.51 -98.71 30.82
N SER A 12 54.82 -98.60 29.53
CA SER A 12 55.29 -99.76 28.74
C SER A 12 56.81 -99.97 28.76
N VAL A 13 57.61 -98.95 29.07
CA VAL A 13 59.09 -99.07 29.00
C VAL A 13 59.69 -99.61 30.30
N THR A 14 59.01 -99.46 31.44
CA THR A 14 59.46 -100.07 32.71
C THR A 14 59.26 -101.59 32.76
N LEU A 15 58.41 -102.16 31.90
CA LEU A 15 58.14 -103.61 31.88
C LEU A 15 59.21 -104.41 31.13
N ILE A 16 59.96 -103.80 30.20
CA ILE A 16 60.97 -104.52 29.40
C ILE A 16 62.31 -104.66 30.14
N PHE A 17 62.65 -103.74 31.04
CA PHE A 17 63.89 -103.83 31.82
C PHE A 17 63.85 -104.82 33.00
N ALA A 18 62.70 -105.44 33.29
CA ALA A 18 62.58 -106.43 34.37
C ALA A 18 62.74 -107.90 33.91
N ILE A 19 62.92 -108.20 32.61
CA ILE A 19 62.93 -109.59 32.10
C ILE A 19 64.28 -110.04 31.53
N VAL A 20 65.30 -109.19 31.43
CA VAL A 20 66.65 -109.61 31.00
C VAL A 20 67.62 -109.58 32.18
N GLY A 21 67.30 -110.43 33.15
CA GLY A 21 68.19 -110.95 34.17
C GLY A 21 67.96 -112.45 34.25
N ALA A 22 68.69 -113.21 33.45
CA ALA A 22 68.82 -114.66 33.56
C ALA A 22 70.23 -114.99 33.02
N GLU A 23 71.22 -115.13 33.90
CA GLU A 23 71.65 -116.42 34.41
C GLU A 23 71.97 -117.42 33.29
N ALA A 24 73.26 -117.57 33.01
CA ALA A 24 73.84 -118.81 32.52
C ALA A 24 75.27 -118.87 33.08
N ASP A 25 75.30 -119.09 34.39
CA ASP A 25 76.43 -119.57 35.15
C ASP A 25 76.64 -121.04 34.75
N VAL A 26 77.76 -121.36 34.09
CA VAL A 26 78.24 -122.75 33.96
C VAL A 26 79.75 -122.75 34.15
N SER A 27 80.11 -122.77 35.43
CA SER A 27 81.32 -123.37 35.95
C SER A 27 81.31 -124.89 35.67
N VAL A 28 82.30 -125.41 34.95
CA VAL A 28 82.80 -126.78 35.12
C VAL A 28 84.30 -126.76 34.82
N GLU A 29 85.05 -126.46 35.88
CA GLU A 29 86.47 -126.79 36.03
C GLU A 29 86.53 -128.28 36.40
N GLY A 30 87.09 -129.12 35.55
CA GLY A 30 87.04 -130.57 35.77
C GLY A 30 87.98 -131.38 34.87
N ALA A 31 89.12 -131.74 35.47
CA ALA A 31 89.88 -132.97 35.24
C ALA A 31 90.53 -133.23 33.86
N THR A 32 91.88 -133.19 33.87
CA THR A 32 92.82 -134.27 33.44
C THR A 32 92.35 -135.37 32.47
N PRO A 33 93.23 -135.99 31.64
CA PRO A 33 94.57 -135.62 31.20
C PRO A 33 94.75 -135.67 29.66
N GLU A 34 95.58 -134.78 29.14
CA GLU A 34 96.29 -134.92 27.86
C GLU A 34 97.40 -135.99 27.95
N PRO A 35 98.02 -136.49 26.86
CA PRO A 35 97.80 -136.17 25.44
C PRO A 35 97.77 -137.41 24.49
N ASP A 36 96.94 -137.35 23.44
CA ASP A 36 97.28 -137.93 22.13
C ASP A 36 97.17 -136.81 21.09
N THR A 37 98.31 -136.16 20.85
CA THR A 37 98.51 -134.83 20.24
C THR A 37 98.06 -134.67 18.77
N SER A 38 97.51 -135.69 18.11
CA SER A 38 97.16 -135.65 16.67
C SER A 38 95.67 -135.40 16.40
N ALA A 39 94.75 -136.07 17.11
CA ALA A 39 93.30 -135.92 16.92
C ALA A 39 92.77 -134.59 17.47
N ILE A 40 93.32 -134.15 18.61
CA ILE A 40 93.08 -132.83 19.19
C ILE A 40 93.51 -131.73 18.21
N LYS A 41 94.61 -131.94 17.48
CA LYS A 41 95.11 -130.99 16.46
C LYS A 41 94.11 -130.73 15.34
N ILE A 42 93.45 -131.76 14.81
CA ILE A 42 92.47 -131.61 13.72
C ILE A 42 91.19 -130.90 14.20
N GLN A 43 90.68 -131.25 15.38
CA GLN A 43 89.53 -130.55 15.97
C GLN A 43 89.87 -129.10 16.29
N LEU A 44 91.08 -128.84 16.81
CA LEU A 44 91.60 -127.51 17.06
C LEU A 44 91.68 -126.72 15.74
N ASP A 45 92.19 -127.31 14.65
CA ASP A 45 92.24 -126.68 13.34
C ASP A 45 90.83 -126.37 12.78
N GLN A 46 89.86 -127.28 12.96
CA GLN A 46 88.48 -127.05 12.51
C GLN A 46 87.77 -125.97 13.34
N LEU A 47 87.96 -125.95 14.66
CA LEU A 47 87.49 -124.89 15.55
C LEU A 47 88.15 -123.56 15.19
N ASN A 48 89.44 -123.56 14.92
CA ASN A 48 90.21 -122.39 14.50
C ASN A 48 89.70 -121.86 13.16
N SER A 49 89.34 -122.73 12.21
CA SER A 49 88.73 -122.31 10.93
C SER A 49 87.34 -121.68 11.11
N LYS A 50 86.49 -122.23 11.99
CA LYS A 50 85.20 -121.62 12.35
C LYS A 50 85.38 -120.29 13.07
N ILE A 51 86.33 -120.21 14.00
CA ILE A 51 86.68 -118.97 14.71
C ILE A 51 87.13 -117.93 13.69
N GLN A 52 87.99 -118.29 12.72
CA GLN A 52 88.40 -117.37 11.64
C GLN A 52 87.24 -116.90 10.76
N ILE A 53 86.29 -117.79 10.41
CA ILE A 53 85.10 -117.41 9.64
C ILE A 53 84.19 -116.47 10.46
N LEU A 54 83.98 -116.78 11.75
CA LEU A 54 83.18 -115.94 12.64
C LEU A 54 83.85 -114.60 12.91
N GLU A 55 85.16 -114.56 13.11
CA GLU A 55 85.93 -113.32 13.22
C GLU A 55 85.83 -112.50 11.93
N SER A 56 85.89 -113.14 10.77
CA SER A 56 85.64 -112.51 9.47
C SER A 56 84.23 -111.91 9.39
N GLN A 57 83.20 -112.65 9.79
CA GLN A 57 81.81 -112.16 9.79
C GLN A 57 81.57 -111.04 10.80
N ILE A 58 82.17 -111.13 11.99
CA ILE A 58 82.11 -110.09 13.02
C ILE A 58 82.83 -108.84 12.52
N SER A 59 84.00 -108.98 11.88
CA SER A 59 84.73 -107.87 11.27
C SER A 59 83.92 -107.20 10.16
N GLU A 60 83.28 -107.98 9.27
CA GLU A 60 82.39 -107.46 8.23
C GLU A 60 81.19 -106.72 8.84
N LYS A 61 80.53 -107.31 9.85
CA LYS A 61 79.39 -106.70 10.55
C LYS A 61 79.78 -105.44 11.29
N LEU A 62 80.96 -105.41 11.90
CA LEU A 62 81.50 -104.24 12.57
C LEU A 62 81.72 -103.09 11.56
N GLU A 63 82.26 -103.39 10.38
CA GLU A 63 82.40 -102.41 9.31
C GLU A 63 81.04 -101.96 8.74
N GLU A 64 80.04 -102.86 8.64
CA GLU A 64 78.67 -102.50 8.25
C GLU A 64 78.01 -101.56 9.28
N VAL A 65 78.19 -101.83 10.58
CA VAL A 65 77.69 -100.98 11.69
C VAL A 65 78.37 -99.60 11.64
N LYS A 66 79.70 -99.54 11.50
CA LYS A 66 80.42 -98.26 11.34
C LYS A 66 79.91 -97.44 10.15
N LYS A 67 79.63 -98.07 9.01
CA LYS A 67 79.04 -97.40 7.84
C LYS A 67 77.64 -96.85 8.14
N LYS A 68 76.79 -97.62 8.84
CA LYS A 68 75.44 -97.19 9.25
C LYS A 68 75.49 -96.05 10.26
N ASP A 69 76.40 -96.10 11.24
CA ASP A 69 76.59 -95.03 12.22
C ASP A 69 77.00 -93.72 11.53
N LYS A 70 77.86 -93.79 10.52
CA LYS A 70 78.21 -92.60 9.71
C LYS A 70 76.99 -92.01 8.98
N ILE A 71 76.15 -92.85 8.39
CA ILE A 71 74.91 -92.41 7.71
C ILE A 71 73.90 -91.82 8.71
N ILE A 72 73.81 -92.39 9.92
CA ILE A 72 72.94 -91.87 10.99
C ILE A 72 73.42 -90.50 11.42
N ALA A 73 74.72 -90.33 11.67
CA ALA A 73 75.31 -89.04 12.03
C ALA A 73 75.07 -87.96 10.95
N GLU A 74 75.20 -88.32 9.66
CA GLU A 74 74.87 -87.42 8.55
C GLU A 74 73.37 -87.02 8.54
N LYS A 75 72.47 -87.98 8.80
CA LYS A 75 71.02 -87.70 8.89
C LYS A 75 70.67 -86.84 10.10
N GLU A 76 71.34 -87.04 11.22
CA GLU A 76 71.11 -86.29 12.46
C GLU A 76 71.53 -84.83 12.31
N ASN A 77 72.71 -84.57 11.72
CA ASN A 77 73.12 -83.22 11.31
C ASN A 77 72.11 -82.57 10.36
N SER A 78 71.61 -83.30 9.35
CA SER A 78 70.59 -82.77 8.43
C SER A 78 69.25 -82.47 9.11
N ILE A 79 68.88 -83.24 10.15
CA ILE A 79 67.68 -83.00 10.96
C ILE A 79 67.89 -81.74 11.82
N GLU A 80 69.06 -81.58 12.43
CA GLU A 80 69.40 -80.40 13.24
C GLU A 80 69.40 -79.12 12.39
N ASP A 81 70.03 -79.14 11.21
CA ASP A 81 69.99 -78.03 10.25
C ASP A 81 68.54 -77.66 9.86
N LYS A 82 67.72 -78.67 9.55
CA LYS A 82 66.30 -78.46 9.24
C LYS A 82 65.53 -77.90 10.43
N SER A 83 65.84 -78.34 11.64
CA SER A 83 65.23 -77.83 12.88
C SER A 83 65.54 -76.34 13.09
N ILE A 84 66.80 -75.94 12.92
CA ILE A 84 67.23 -74.53 12.96
C ILE A 84 66.50 -73.71 11.89
N THR A 85 66.37 -74.26 10.68
CA THR A 85 65.67 -73.59 9.56
C THR A 85 64.18 -73.41 9.84
N ILE A 86 63.52 -74.43 10.39
CA ILE A 86 62.11 -74.38 10.81
C ILE A 86 61.91 -73.33 11.90
N GLN A 87 62.81 -73.26 12.87
CA GLN A 87 62.74 -72.26 13.94
C GLN A 87 62.89 -70.83 13.39
N SER A 88 63.80 -70.62 12.44
CA SER A 88 63.96 -69.34 11.73
C SER A 88 62.68 -68.92 10.99
N LEU A 89 62.07 -69.85 10.24
CA LEU A 89 60.81 -69.60 9.52
C LEU A 89 59.63 -69.33 10.47
N GLN A 90 59.57 -70.02 11.61
CA GLN A 90 58.55 -69.74 12.64
C GLN A 90 58.71 -68.33 13.20
N ASN A 91 59.94 -67.87 13.44
CA ASN A 91 60.20 -66.50 13.88
C ASN A 91 59.84 -65.47 12.79
N GLU A 92 60.11 -65.77 11.52
CA GLU A 92 59.73 -64.90 10.39
C GLU A 92 58.19 -64.81 10.25
N ILE A 93 57.48 -65.93 10.37
CA ILE A 93 56.01 -65.95 10.37
C ILE A 93 55.46 -65.15 11.55
N ALA A 94 56.02 -65.30 12.75
CA ALA A 94 55.62 -64.53 13.92
C ALA A 94 55.85 -63.01 13.72
N SER A 95 56.98 -62.64 13.10
CA SER A 95 57.30 -61.26 12.74
C SER A 95 56.31 -60.70 11.71
N LEU A 96 56.01 -61.45 10.65
CA LEU A 96 55.05 -61.06 9.62
C LEU A 96 53.61 -60.97 10.14
N GLN A 97 53.19 -61.86 11.03
CA GLN A 97 51.90 -61.79 11.69
C GLN A 97 51.81 -60.56 12.61
N LYS A 98 52.85 -60.29 13.39
CA LYS A 98 52.90 -59.10 14.25
C LYS A 98 52.89 -57.81 13.44
N LYS A 99 53.68 -57.74 12.37
CA LYS A 99 53.72 -56.59 11.46
C LYS A 99 52.40 -56.42 10.70
N GLY A 100 51.84 -57.51 10.16
CA GLY A 100 50.54 -57.49 9.48
C GLY A 100 49.39 -57.10 10.41
N SER A 101 49.40 -57.54 11.68
CA SER A 101 48.42 -57.12 12.68
C SER A 101 48.55 -55.65 13.03
N LEU A 102 49.78 -55.15 13.23
CA LEU A 102 50.02 -53.73 13.56
C LEU A 102 49.68 -52.81 12.38
N ASP A 103 50.13 -53.14 11.17
CA ASP A 103 49.84 -52.35 9.97
C ASP A 103 48.33 -52.34 9.67
N ALA A 104 47.65 -53.48 9.87
CA ALA A 104 46.19 -53.56 9.71
C ALA A 104 45.46 -52.75 10.79
N GLU A 105 45.87 -52.83 12.06
CA GLU A 105 45.26 -52.06 13.16
C GLU A 105 45.47 -50.54 12.97
N GLU A 106 46.66 -50.12 12.51
CA GLU A 106 46.94 -48.72 12.19
C GLU A 106 46.10 -48.24 11.00
N GLN A 107 45.98 -49.04 9.93
CA GLN A 107 45.11 -48.72 8.79
C GLN A 107 43.63 -48.64 9.18
N VAL A 108 43.16 -49.59 10.01
CA VAL A 108 41.80 -49.61 10.55
C VAL A 108 41.55 -48.38 11.43
N GLY A 109 42.51 -47.99 12.27
CA GLY A 109 42.46 -46.78 13.08
C GLY A 109 42.36 -45.51 12.22
N LYS A 110 43.19 -45.38 11.17
CA LYS A 110 43.13 -44.26 10.21
C LYS A 110 41.80 -44.22 9.44
N ALA A 111 41.31 -45.38 9.01
CA ALA A 111 40.02 -45.50 8.33
C ALA A 111 38.85 -45.10 9.23
N HIS A 112 38.84 -45.53 10.50
CA HIS A 112 37.84 -45.12 11.49
C HIS A 112 37.90 -43.62 11.80
N ALA A 113 39.11 -43.04 11.94
CA ALA A 113 39.26 -41.60 12.13
C ALA A 113 38.70 -40.81 10.94
N ARG A 114 39.00 -41.24 9.70
CA ARG A 114 38.47 -40.63 8.48
C ARG A 114 36.95 -40.79 8.36
N ALA A 115 36.40 -41.96 8.73
CA ALA A 115 34.96 -42.18 8.77
C ALA A 115 34.28 -41.25 9.80
N GLY A 116 34.89 -41.05 10.97
CA GLY A 116 34.40 -40.12 11.99
C GLY A 116 34.44 -38.65 11.52
N GLU A 117 35.46 -38.26 10.77
CA GLU A 117 35.56 -36.92 10.18
C GLU A 117 34.51 -36.69 9.08
N LEU A 118 34.35 -37.66 8.17
CA LEU A 118 33.31 -37.63 7.14
C LEU A 118 31.91 -37.59 7.74
N GLN A 119 31.66 -38.33 8.82
CA GLN A 119 30.38 -38.28 9.54
C GLN A 119 30.09 -36.86 10.07
N LYS A 120 31.08 -36.20 10.68
CA LYS A 120 30.94 -34.80 11.15
C LYS A 120 30.63 -33.83 10.00
N GLN A 121 31.23 -34.04 8.83
CA GLN A 121 30.95 -33.22 7.65
C GLN A 121 29.51 -33.45 7.13
N VAL A 122 29.05 -34.69 7.08
CA VAL A 122 27.67 -35.04 6.71
C VAL A 122 26.67 -34.40 7.68
N ASP A 123 26.94 -34.47 8.98
CA ASP A 123 26.06 -33.88 10.00
C ASP A 123 26.04 -32.34 9.93
N LYS A 124 27.15 -31.71 9.55
CA LYS A 124 27.21 -30.26 9.29
C LYS A 124 26.36 -29.88 8.07
N LEU A 125 26.56 -30.57 6.94
CA LEU A 125 25.79 -30.33 5.71
C LEU A 125 24.30 -30.57 5.91
N LYS A 126 23.93 -31.59 6.70
CA LYS A 126 22.53 -31.86 7.05
C LYS A 126 21.90 -30.68 7.81
N ARG A 127 22.61 -30.12 8.80
CA ARG A 127 22.12 -28.93 9.53
C ARG A 127 21.99 -27.70 8.62
N GLU A 128 22.95 -27.47 7.74
CA GLU A 128 22.90 -26.37 6.76
C GLU A 128 21.70 -26.53 5.81
N LEU A 129 21.45 -27.74 5.31
CA LEU A 129 20.29 -28.05 4.47
C LEU A 129 18.97 -27.83 5.22
N GLU A 130 18.87 -28.24 6.47
CA GLU A 130 17.68 -27.99 7.30
C GLU A 130 17.45 -26.48 7.52
N THR A 131 18.51 -25.69 7.75
CA THR A 131 18.38 -24.24 7.88
C THR A 131 17.95 -23.56 6.58
N GLN A 132 18.55 -23.95 5.45
CA GLN A 132 18.16 -23.44 4.13
C GLN A 132 16.72 -23.83 3.78
N ASN A 133 16.27 -25.04 4.14
CA ASN A 133 14.91 -25.46 3.90
C ASN A 133 13.89 -24.65 4.72
N LYS A 134 14.22 -24.28 5.97
CA LYS A 134 13.38 -23.37 6.77
C LYS A 134 13.30 -21.97 6.16
N GLU A 135 14.41 -21.43 5.69
CA GLU A 135 14.44 -20.15 4.99
C GLU A 135 13.65 -20.20 3.68
N LYS A 136 13.78 -21.30 2.92
CA LYS A 136 13.02 -21.53 1.69
C LYS A 136 11.51 -21.50 1.95
N VAL A 137 11.02 -22.23 2.97
CA VAL A 137 9.60 -22.23 3.34
C VAL A 137 9.13 -20.82 3.76
N ASN A 138 9.95 -20.09 4.52
CA ASN A 138 9.64 -18.69 4.87
C ASN A 138 9.49 -17.81 3.61
N TRP A 139 10.43 -17.92 2.66
CA TRP A 139 10.33 -17.22 1.37
C TRP A 139 9.13 -17.68 0.53
N GLU A 140 8.82 -18.98 0.50
CA GLU A 140 7.65 -19.54 -0.19
C GLU A 140 6.33 -18.98 0.38
N THR A 141 6.27 -18.60 1.66
CA THR A 141 5.08 -17.92 2.23
C THR A 141 5.07 -16.40 1.99
N ARG A 142 6.23 -15.76 1.95
CA ARG A 142 6.35 -14.30 1.77
C ARG A 142 6.15 -13.87 0.32
N VAL A 143 6.55 -14.69 -0.65
CA VAL A 143 6.40 -14.40 -2.08
C VAL A 143 4.93 -14.20 -2.46
N PRO A 144 3.99 -15.12 -2.14
CA PRO A 144 2.55 -14.91 -2.38
C PRO A 144 1.97 -13.68 -1.68
N GLU A 145 2.42 -13.38 -0.45
CA GLU A 145 1.95 -12.18 0.28
C GLU A 145 2.39 -10.88 -0.44
N LEU A 146 3.63 -10.84 -0.93
CA LEU A 146 4.14 -9.71 -1.71
C LEU A 146 3.47 -9.62 -3.10
N GLU A 147 3.24 -10.75 -3.76
CA GLU A 147 2.49 -10.82 -5.03
C GLU A 147 1.07 -10.27 -4.87
N ASN A 148 0.36 -10.62 -3.79
CA ASN A 148 -0.96 -10.08 -3.48
C ASN A 148 -0.93 -8.56 -3.25
N LYS A 149 0.09 -8.03 -2.56
CA LYS A 149 0.26 -6.58 -2.37
C LYS A 149 0.57 -5.87 -3.70
N ILE A 150 1.38 -6.47 -4.55
CA ILE A 150 1.66 -5.94 -5.90
C ILE A 150 0.37 -5.92 -6.73
N HIS A 151 -0.45 -6.98 -6.65
CA HIS A 151 -1.73 -7.03 -7.34
C HIS A 151 -2.71 -5.94 -6.86
N ASP A 152 -2.87 -5.74 -5.55
CA ASP A 152 -3.69 -4.67 -4.97
C ASP A 152 -3.19 -3.26 -5.35
N LEU A 153 -1.87 -3.04 -5.38
CA LEU A 153 -1.29 -1.78 -5.85
C LEU A 153 -1.53 -1.56 -7.36
N ASN A 154 -1.43 -2.62 -8.16
CA ASN A 154 -1.72 -2.54 -9.61
C ASN A 154 -3.20 -2.23 -9.87
N SER A 155 -4.15 -2.83 -9.13
CA SER A 155 -5.57 -2.48 -9.27
C SER A 155 -5.86 -1.02 -8.87
N LYS A 156 -5.23 -0.52 -7.80
CA LYS A 156 -5.33 0.90 -7.41
C LYS A 156 -4.76 1.84 -8.47
N LEU A 157 -3.67 1.43 -9.12
CA LEU A 157 -3.06 2.20 -10.21
C LEU A 157 -4.00 2.27 -11.42
N GLU A 158 -4.67 1.17 -11.76
CA GLU A 158 -5.65 1.11 -12.85
C GLU A 158 -6.87 2.01 -12.57
N ASP A 159 -7.40 2.00 -11.35
CA ASP A 159 -8.47 2.91 -10.92
C ASP A 159 -8.05 4.38 -11.02
N LEU A 160 -6.84 4.72 -10.57
CA LEU A 160 -6.28 6.07 -10.70
C LEU A 160 -6.11 6.49 -12.16
N GLN A 161 -5.68 5.58 -13.04
CA GLN A 161 -5.57 5.84 -14.47
C GLN A 161 -6.94 6.14 -15.09
N LYS A 162 -7.97 5.39 -14.73
CA LYS A 162 -9.35 5.64 -15.17
C LYS A 162 -9.87 7.01 -14.71
N ILE A 163 -9.65 7.38 -13.44
CA ILE A 163 -10.02 8.70 -12.91
C ILE A 163 -9.29 9.82 -13.67
N ASN A 164 -8.02 9.63 -13.99
CA ASN A 164 -7.23 10.61 -14.74
C ASN A 164 -7.77 10.82 -16.16
N GLU A 165 -8.13 9.74 -16.87
CA GLU A 165 -8.76 9.85 -18.20
C GLU A 165 -10.15 10.52 -18.12
N GLU A 166 -10.95 10.22 -17.10
CA GLU A 166 -12.21 10.93 -16.85
C GLU A 166 -12.00 12.43 -16.59
N GLN A 167 -10.97 12.80 -15.82
CA GLN A 167 -10.63 14.21 -15.57
C GLN A 167 -10.16 14.90 -16.85
N LYS A 168 -9.30 14.25 -17.66
CA LYS A 168 -8.82 14.76 -18.95
C LYS A 168 -9.97 15.03 -19.91
N THR A 169 -10.93 14.11 -20.02
CA THR A 169 -12.11 14.31 -20.87
C THR A 169 -13.02 15.44 -20.37
N LYS A 170 -13.16 15.62 -19.05
CA LYS A 170 -13.88 16.76 -18.45
C LYS A 170 -13.18 18.09 -18.76
N ILE A 171 -11.85 18.15 -18.62
CA ILE A 171 -11.04 19.32 -18.96
C ILE A 171 -11.24 19.70 -20.43
N GLN A 172 -11.11 18.75 -21.35
CA GLN A 172 -11.33 18.99 -22.78
C GLN A 172 -12.75 19.46 -23.11
N LYS A 173 -13.77 19.00 -22.38
CA LYS A 173 -15.15 19.52 -22.53
C LYS A 173 -15.25 20.97 -22.05
N SER A 174 -14.66 21.29 -20.90
CA SER A 174 -14.64 22.66 -20.37
C SER A 174 -13.84 23.63 -21.25
N GLU A 175 -12.71 23.20 -21.81
CA GLU A 175 -11.92 24.00 -22.74
C GLU A 175 -12.69 24.30 -24.02
N ARG A 176 -13.41 23.31 -24.58
CA ARG A 176 -14.27 23.53 -25.73
C ARG A 176 -15.42 24.50 -25.43
N ALA A 177 -16.08 24.34 -24.28
CA ALA A 177 -17.13 25.26 -23.85
C ALA A 177 -16.60 26.69 -23.65
N LEU A 178 -15.38 26.83 -23.11
CA LEU A 178 -14.71 28.11 -22.94
C LEU A 178 -14.39 28.76 -24.29
N LYS A 179 -13.86 28.01 -25.27
CA LYS A 179 -13.63 28.53 -26.64
C LYS A 179 -14.92 29.00 -27.32
N VAL A 180 -16.00 28.23 -27.20
CA VAL A 180 -17.31 28.64 -27.74
C VAL A 180 -17.79 29.93 -27.05
N ALA A 181 -17.66 30.03 -25.73
CA ALA A 181 -18.04 31.25 -25.01
C ALA A 181 -17.16 32.45 -25.40
N GLU A 182 -15.86 32.26 -25.66
CA GLU A 182 -14.97 33.30 -26.16
C GLU A 182 -15.35 33.76 -27.57
N GLU A 183 -15.69 32.83 -28.47
CA GLU A 183 -16.17 33.13 -29.82
C GLU A 183 -17.51 33.88 -29.79
N GLU A 184 -18.47 33.43 -28.97
CA GLU A 184 -19.75 34.12 -28.78
C GLU A 184 -19.56 35.51 -28.16
N MET A 185 -18.62 35.67 -27.23
CA MET A 185 -18.28 36.97 -26.66
C MET A 185 -17.68 37.91 -27.71
N LEU A 186 -16.78 37.43 -28.58
CA LEU A 186 -16.22 38.23 -29.66
C LEU A 186 -17.31 38.66 -30.64
N LYS A 187 -18.21 37.74 -31.01
CA LYS A 187 -19.37 38.03 -31.86
C LYS A 187 -20.28 39.08 -31.22
N ALA A 188 -20.63 38.92 -29.94
CA ALA A 188 -21.46 39.86 -29.20
C ALA A 188 -20.78 41.25 -29.08
N LYS A 189 -19.44 41.31 -28.96
CA LYS A 189 -18.70 42.58 -29.01
C LYS A 189 -18.83 43.24 -30.38
N PHE A 190 -18.65 42.50 -31.47
CA PHE A 190 -18.83 43.05 -32.82
C PHE A 190 -20.26 43.53 -33.07
N GLU A 191 -21.27 42.74 -32.67
CA GLU A 191 -22.68 43.11 -32.76
C GLU A 191 -22.99 44.34 -31.90
N ALA A 192 -22.48 44.42 -30.67
CA ALA A 192 -22.65 45.60 -29.81
C ALA A 192 -21.97 46.85 -30.40
N THR A 193 -20.79 46.72 -31.01
CA THR A 193 -20.14 47.86 -31.70
C THR A 193 -20.89 48.29 -32.96
N ALA A 194 -21.52 47.34 -33.66
CA ALA A 194 -22.37 47.64 -34.82
C ALA A 194 -23.65 48.37 -34.37
N ILE A 195 -24.33 47.86 -33.33
CA ILE A 195 -25.50 48.50 -32.73
C ILE A 195 -25.13 49.88 -32.18
N GLU A 196 -23.98 50.05 -31.51
CA GLU A 196 -23.54 51.37 -31.02
C GLU A 196 -23.36 52.35 -32.18
N LYS A 197 -22.81 51.90 -33.32
CA LYS A 197 -22.65 52.73 -34.52
C LYS A 197 -24.00 53.10 -35.14
N GLU A 198 -24.90 52.13 -35.35
CA GLU A 198 -26.25 52.37 -35.87
C GLU A 198 -27.05 53.28 -34.94
N LEU A 199 -26.96 53.06 -33.64
CA LEU A 199 -27.65 53.84 -32.62
C LEU A 199 -27.10 55.28 -32.57
N ARG A 200 -25.79 55.47 -32.74
CA ARG A 200 -25.16 56.80 -32.83
C ARG A 200 -25.65 57.55 -34.07
N GLU A 201 -25.76 56.87 -35.22
CA GLU A 201 -26.30 57.43 -36.46
C GLU A 201 -27.80 57.76 -36.33
N ALA A 202 -28.60 56.86 -35.75
CA ALA A 202 -30.05 57.05 -35.56
C ALA A 202 -30.39 58.13 -34.51
N HIS A 203 -29.69 58.16 -33.38
CA HIS A 203 -29.94 59.16 -32.32
C HIS A 203 -29.51 60.57 -32.72
N GLY A 204 -28.46 60.71 -33.54
CA GLY A 204 -28.06 62.00 -34.08
C GLY A 204 -29.18 62.70 -34.87
N ALA A 205 -30.14 61.93 -35.39
CA ALA A 205 -31.22 62.43 -36.25
C ALA A 205 -32.55 62.76 -35.53
N TRP A 206 -32.84 62.17 -34.36
CA TRP A 206 -34.18 62.28 -33.73
C TRP A 206 -34.22 62.83 -32.31
N LEU A 207 -33.18 62.64 -31.49
CA LEU A 207 -33.23 63.12 -30.10
C LEU A 207 -33.12 64.65 -30.06
N PRO A 208 -34.01 65.35 -29.33
CA PRO A 208 -33.85 66.77 -29.05
C PRO A 208 -32.45 67.04 -28.44
N PRO A 209 -31.74 68.12 -28.83
CA PRO A 209 -30.36 68.37 -28.41
C PRO A 209 -30.13 68.31 -26.89
N TRP A 210 -31.12 68.73 -26.09
CA TRP A 210 -31.05 68.69 -24.62
C TRP A 210 -30.97 67.24 -24.07
N LEU A 211 -31.73 66.30 -24.64
CA LEU A 211 -31.76 64.89 -24.25
C LEU A 211 -30.48 64.17 -24.64
N ALA A 212 -29.94 64.47 -25.82
CA ALA A 212 -28.65 63.94 -26.27
C ALA A 212 -27.51 64.36 -25.33
N VAL A 213 -27.51 65.63 -24.88
CA VAL A 213 -26.54 66.12 -23.89
C VAL A 213 -26.70 65.40 -22.55
N HIS A 214 -27.92 65.18 -22.05
CA HIS A 214 -28.15 64.42 -20.82
C HIS A 214 -27.70 62.95 -20.93
N TYR A 215 -27.92 62.30 -22.08
CA TYR A 215 -27.43 60.95 -22.33
C TYR A 215 -25.90 60.90 -22.33
N ILE A 216 -25.23 61.82 -23.01
CA ILE A 216 -23.75 61.90 -23.01
C ILE A 216 -23.22 62.18 -21.61
N HIS A 217 -23.87 63.08 -20.85
CA HIS A 217 -23.46 63.40 -19.48
C HIS A 217 -23.67 62.22 -18.53
N SER A 218 -24.77 61.49 -18.65
CA SER A 218 -25.02 60.28 -17.84
C SER A 218 -24.08 59.13 -18.21
N LYS A 219 -23.87 58.85 -19.51
CA LYS A 219 -22.90 57.86 -19.99
C LYS A 219 -21.49 58.18 -19.48
N SER A 220 -21.02 59.42 -19.67
CA SER A 220 -19.70 59.83 -19.19
C SER A 220 -19.59 59.78 -17.66
N PHE A 221 -20.64 60.13 -16.91
CA PHE A 221 -20.66 59.98 -15.47
C PHE A 221 -20.52 58.51 -15.03
N VAL A 222 -21.28 57.61 -15.66
CA VAL A 222 -21.23 56.16 -15.42
C VAL A 222 -19.85 55.60 -15.79
N ASP A 223 -19.30 55.93 -16.96
CA ASP A 223 -17.97 55.49 -17.39
C ASP A 223 -16.87 56.00 -16.45
N SER A 224 -16.94 57.26 -16.01
CA SER A 224 -15.97 57.80 -15.05
C SER A 224 -16.07 57.09 -13.69
N HIS A 225 -17.29 56.84 -13.22
CA HIS A 225 -17.51 56.18 -11.93
C HIS A 225 -17.10 54.71 -11.97
N TRP A 226 -17.38 54.02 -13.08
CA TRP A 226 -16.91 52.67 -13.34
C TRP A 226 -15.38 52.60 -13.36
N ASN A 227 -14.71 53.48 -14.11
CA ASN A 227 -13.25 53.47 -14.19
C ASN A 227 -12.58 53.86 -12.85
N LYS A 228 -13.19 54.73 -12.05
CA LYS A 228 -12.65 55.13 -10.73
C LYS A 228 -12.89 54.09 -9.64
N HIS A 229 -14.04 53.41 -9.64
CA HIS A 229 -14.46 52.56 -8.52
C HIS A 229 -14.75 51.12 -8.93
N GLY A 230 -15.50 50.91 -10.01
CA GLY A 230 -15.93 49.58 -10.44
C GLY A 230 -14.78 48.70 -10.96
N LYS A 231 -13.99 49.22 -11.90
CA LYS A 231 -12.87 48.49 -12.51
C LYS A 231 -11.78 48.14 -11.47
N PRO A 232 -11.29 49.07 -10.62
CA PRO A 232 -10.33 48.73 -9.59
C PRO A 232 -10.88 47.76 -8.54
N ALA A 233 -12.16 47.85 -8.17
CA ALA A 233 -12.77 46.91 -7.24
C ALA A 233 -12.83 45.50 -7.82
N LEU A 234 -13.18 45.36 -9.11
CA LEU A 234 -13.15 44.06 -9.79
C LEU A 234 -11.73 43.51 -9.91
N GLU A 235 -10.74 44.33 -10.29
CA GLU A 235 -9.33 43.93 -10.35
C GLU A 235 -8.79 43.52 -8.97
N MET A 236 -9.19 44.20 -7.91
CA MET A 236 -8.85 43.82 -6.54
C MET A 236 -9.54 42.50 -6.14
N VAL A 237 -10.80 42.29 -6.52
CA VAL A 237 -11.52 41.04 -6.24
C VAL A 237 -10.89 39.88 -7.00
N THR A 238 -10.51 40.05 -8.27
CA THR A 238 -9.83 39.00 -9.04
C THR A 238 -8.43 38.74 -8.50
N GLN A 239 -7.67 39.78 -8.12
CA GLN A 239 -6.38 39.62 -7.46
C GLN A 239 -6.52 38.91 -6.12
N LYS A 240 -7.49 39.28 -5.28
CA LYS A 240 -7.79 38.60 -4.02
C LYS A 240 -8.25 37.17 -4.24
N ALA A 241 -9.04 36.90 -5.27
CA ALA A 241 -9.46 35.54 -5.61
C ALA A 241 -8.27 34.69 -6.08
N LEU A 242 -7.34 35.25 -6.85
CA LEU A 242 -6.10 34.58 -7.26
C LEU A 242 -5.13 34.39 -6.08
N GLU A 243 -4.94 35.40 -5.23
CA GLU A 243 -4.18 35.30 -3.99
C GLU A 243 -4.79 34.24 -3.07
N LYS A 244 -6.11 34.26 -2.88
CA LYS A 244 -6.82 33.27 -2.04
C LYS A 244 -6.84 31.89 -2.68
N LYS A 245 -6.84 31.77 -4.01
CA LYS A 245 -6.61 30.49 -4.69
C LYS A 245 -5.19 29.97 -4.44
N ALA A 246 -4.17 30.83 -4.50
CA ALA A 246 -2.79 30.47 -4.15
C ALA A 246 -2.65 30.15 -2.64
N GLN A 247 -3.38 30.87 -1.78
CA GLN A 247 -3.43 30.61 -0.34
C GLN A 247 -4.26 29.37 -0.01
N ALA A 248 -5.28 29.00 -0.78
CA ALA A 248 -6.07 27.79 -0.61
C ALA A 248 -5.20 26.55 -0.78
N GLY A 249 -4.18 26.61 -1.65
CA GLY A 249 -3.12 25.61 -1.70
C GLY A 249 -2.35 25.46 -0.37
N LYS A 250 -2.24 26.51 0.45
CA LYS A 250 -1.60 26.51 1.77
C LYS A 250 -2.56 26.33 2.97
N TRP A 251 -3.84 26.66 2.80
CA TRP A 251 -4.88 26.60 3.85
C TRP A 251 -5.49 25.20 3.99
N ALA A 252 -5.33 24.32 3.01
CA ALA A 252 -5.88 22.97 3.08
C ALA A 252 -5.23 22.10 4.18
N GLU A 253 -3.97 22.36 4.58
CA GLU A 253 -3.26 21.51 5.53
C GLU A 253 -3.77 21.60 6.99
N PRO A 254 -4.01 22.78 7.59
CA PRO A 254 -4.37 22.86 9.01
C PRO A 254 -5.84 22.56 9.32
N HIS A 255 -6.73 22.66 8.32
CA HIS A 255 -8.18 22.55 8.55
C HIS A 255 -8.72 21.13 8.53
N VAL A 256 -7.95 20.17 8.03
CA VAL A 256 -8.31 18.75 8.18
C VAL A 256 -8.29 18.34 9.65
N GLU A 257 -7.42 18.95 10.48
CA GLU A 257 -7.35 18.70 11.92
C GLU A 257 -8.47 19.41 12.71
N THR A 258 -8.88 20.61 12.29
CA THR A 258 -9.94 21.38 13.00
C THR A 258 -11.34 20.79 12.81
N ILE A 259 -11.56 19.97 11.78
CA ILE A 259 -12.83 19.25 11.58
C ILE A 259 -13.11 18.27 12.75
N LYS A 260 -12.06 17.73 13.40
CA LYS A 260 -12.24 16.86 14.59
C LYS A 260 -12.80 17.62 15.79
N THR A 261 -12.41 18.88 16.02
CA THR A 261 -12.88 19.65 17.18
C THR A 261 -14.30 20.20 17.02
N TRP A 262 -14.80 20.37 15.79
CA TRP A 262 -16.19 20.78 15.53
C TRP A 262 -17.23 19.76 16.03
N SER A 263 -16.84 18.48 16.17
CA SER A 263 -17.73 17.46 16.73
C SER A 263 -18.08 17.70 18.20
N VAL A 264 -17.23 18.41 18.95
CA VAL A 264 -17.46 18.68 20.39
C VAL A 264 -18.39 19.88 20.59
N VAL A 265 -18.43 20.83 19.64
CA VAL A 265 -19.35 21.98 19.70
C VAL A 265 -20.79 21.57 19.34
N LYS A 266 -20.96 20.52 18.52
CA LYS A 266 -22.27 20.00 18.10
C LYS A 266 -23.16 19.58 19.27
N THR A 267 -22.62 19.00 20.34
CA THR A 267 -23.44 18.47 21.45
C THR A 267 -24.02 19.55 22.36
N ASN A 268 -23.44 20.76 22.40
CA ASN A 268 -23.89 21.83 23.30
C ASN A 268 -24.91 22.79 22.66
N ALA A 269 -25.09 22.77 21.34
CA ALA A 269 -25.85 23.79 20.61
C ALA A 269 -27.36 23.52 20.52
N GLU A 270 -27.80 22.27 20.73
CA GLU A 270 -29.18 21.83 20.50
C GLU A 270 -30.27 22.63 21.27
N PRO A 271 -30.16 22.88 22.60
CA PRO A 271 -31.18 23.64 23.33
C PRO A 271 -31.22 25.12 22.88
N HIS A 272 -30.10 25.68 22.45
CA HIS A 272 -30.04 27.08 22.00
C HIS A 272 -30.74 27.28 20.65
N VAL A 273 -30.62 26.32 19.73
CA VAL A 273 -31.27 26.39 18.42
C VAL A 273 -32.80 26.32 18.56
N GLN A 274 -33.32 25.40 19.39
CA GLN A 274 -34.78 25.28 19.60
C GLN A 274 -35.38 26.55 20.25
N LEU A 275 -34.69 27.15 21.22
CA LEU A 275 -35.12 28.40 21.86
C LEU A 275 -35.12 29.58 20.88
N LEU A 276 -34.11 29.69 20.02
CA LEU A 276 -34.05 30.75 19.00
C LEU A 276 -35.16 30.60 17.96
N THR A 277 -35.45 29.38 17.53
CA THR A 277 -36.46 29.11 16.49
C THR A 277 -37.86 29.50 16.97
N THR A 278 -38.22 29.11 18.20
CA THR A 278 -39.53 29.43 18.81
C THR A 278 -39.70 30.94 19.03
N LYS A 279 -38.70 31.61 19.59
CA LYS A 279 -38.74 33.07 19.82
C LYS A 279 -38.85 33.87 18.53
N THR A 280 -38.19 33.43 17.47
CA THR A 280 -38.24 34.12 16.17
C THR A 280 -39.64 34.08 15.56
N VAL A 281 -40.33 32.93 15.66
CA VAL A 281 -41.70 32.77 15.15
C VAL A 281 -42.68 33.65 15.94
N GLU A 282 -42.61 33.63 17.28
CA GLU A 282 -43.47 34.48 18.15
C GLU A 282 -43.31 35.98 17.82
N VAL A 283 -42.07 36.45 17.66
CA VAL A 283 -41.78 37.85 17.36
C VAL A 283 -42.30 38.23 15.97
N TYR A 284 -42.13 37.37 14.97
CA TYR A 284 -42.64 37.61 13.62
C TYR A 284 -44.17 37.71 13.61
N GLU A 285 -44.87 36.76 14.24
CA GLU A 285 -46.32 36.72 14.26
C GLU A 285 -46.93 37.91 15.04
N ALA A 286 -46.35 38.25 16.19
CA ALA A 286 -46.72 39.45 16.94
C ALA A 286 -46.52 40.74 16.13
N SER A 287 -45.38 40.85 15.41
CA SER A 287 -45.10 42.03 14.57
C SER A 287 -46.05 42.15 13.38
N LYS A 288 -46.34 41.04 12.69
CA LYS A 288 -47.28 41.01 11.56
C LYS A 288 -48.68 41.42 12.02
N ASN A 289 -49.14 40.92 13.15
CA ASN A 289 -50.46 41.24 13.71
C ASN A 289 -50.54 42.70 14.17
N ALA A 290 -49.46 43.26 14.75
CA ALA A 290 -49.39 44.66 15.12
C ALA A 290 -49.40 45.60 13.89
N ILE A 291 -48.73 45.22 12.79
CA ILE A 291 -48.59 46.07 11.60
C ILE A 291 -49.83 46.00 10.68
N SER A 292 -50.49 44.85 10.60
CA SER A 292 -51.64 44.60 9.70
C SER A 292 -52.69 45.73 9.68
N PRO A 293 -53.23 46.22 10.83
CA PRO A 293 -54.23 47.30 10.83
C PRO A 293 -53.68 48.66 10.36
N HIS A 294 -52.38 48.89 10.48
CA HIS A 294 -51.76 50.12 9.98
C HIS A 294 -51.57 50.07 8.46
N LEU A 295 -51.26 48.89 7.91
CA LEU A 295 -51.11 48.70 6.47
C LEU A 295 -52.46 48.86 5.74
N SER A 296 -53.57 48.37 6.31
CA SER A 296 -54.90 48.57 5.73
C SER A 296 -55.30 50.05 5.75
N LYS A 297 -55.13 50.75 6.88
CA LYS A 297 -55.39 52.19 6.96
C LYS A 297 -54.53 53.00 5.98
N ALA A 298 -53.25 52.65 5.82
CA ALA A 298 -52.38 53.33 4.86
C ALA A 298 -52.88 53.15 3.41
N LYS A 299 -53.35 51.95 3.05
CA LYS A 299 -53.94 51.71 1.72
C LYS A 299 -55.21 52.52 1.51
N GLU A 300 -56.10 52.59 2.50
CA GLU A 300 -57.32 53.39 2.44
C GLU A 300 -57.04 54.89 2.31
N VAL A 301 -56.01 55.41 3.00
CA VAL A 301 -55.61 56.81 2.89
C VAL A 301 -55.01 57.11 1.52
N VAL A 302 -54.25 56.18 0.95
CA VAL A 302 -53.54 56.39 -0.33
C VAL A 302 -54.45 56.17 -1.54
N ASP A 303 -55.45 55.29 -1.46
CA ASP A 303 -56.31 54.93 -2.61
C ASP A 303 -56.97 56.15 -3.28
N PRO A 304 -57.57 57.12 -2.55
CA PRO A 304 -58.13 58.33 -3.18
C PRO A 304 -57.10 59.14 -3.97
N TYR A 305 -55.89 59.29 -3.45
CA TYR A 305 -54.81 60.02 -4.15
C TYR A 305 -54.35 59.27 -5.39
N TYR A 306 -54.28 57.93 -5.32
CA TYR A 306 -53.96 57.10 -6.47
C TYR A 306 -55.05 57.22 -7.56
N GLN A 307 -56.33 57.19 -7.19
CA GLN A 307 -57.43 57.38 -8.14
C GLN A 307 -57.42 58.77 -8.78
N GLU A 308 -57.11 59.82 -8.02
CA GLU A 308 -57.04 61.19 -8.54
C GLU A 308 -55.86 61.36 -9.51
N ALA A 309 -54.67 60.87 -9.12
CA ALA A 309 -53.50 60.85 -10.00
C ALA A 309 -53.76 60.03 -11.26
N ARG A 310 -54.51 58.92 -11.16
CA ARG A 310 -54.92 58.11 -12.30
C ARG A 310 -55.84 58.88 -13.24
N LYS A 311 -56.81 59.67 -12.75
CA LYS A 311 -57.67 60.51 -13.61
C LYS A 311 -56.86 61.52 -14.43
N PHE A 312 -55.88 62.18 -13.81
CA PHE A 312 -55.04 63.17 -14.49
C PHE A 312 -54.03 62.53 -15.44
N SER A 313 -53.39 61.44 -15.03
CA SER A 313 -52.33 60.80 -15.82
C SER A 313 -52.86 59.96 -16.97
N LYS A 314 -54.01 59.29 -16.80
CA LYS A 314 -54.58 58.38 -17.80
C LYS A 314 -54.68 58.98 -19.20
N PRO A 315 -55.25 60.19 -19.43
CA PRO A 315 -55.35 60.74 -20.78
C PRO A 315 -53.97 61.04 -21.43
N TYR A 316 -52.99 61.49 -20.65
CA TYR A 316 -51.63 61.73 -21.17
C TYR A 316 -50.91 60.42 -21.48
N ILE A 317 -51.06 59.42 -20.60
CA ILE A 317 -50.55 58.07 -20.85
C ILE A 317 -51.20 57.49 -22.10
N ASP A 318 -52.52 57.66 -22.28
CA ASP A 318 -53.26 57.19 -23.46
C ASP A 318 -52.80 57.90 -24.74
N GLN A 319 -52.56 59.23 -24.71
CA GLN A 319 -52.02 59.97 -25.87
C GLN A 319 -50.61 59.51 -26.25
N ILE A 320 -49.72 59.36 -25.27
CA ILE A 320 -48.36 58.85 -25.50
C ILE A 320 -48.42 57.42 -26.02
N ALA A 321 -49.30 56.58 -25.46
CA ALA A 321 -49.51 55.21 -25.93
C ALA A 321 -50.02 55.17 -27.38
N ILE A 322 -50.95 56.05 -27.77
CA ILE A 322 -51.45 56.16 -29.15
C ILE A 322 -50.33 56.61 -30.10
N ALA A 323 -49.59 57.65 -29.76
CA ALA A 323 -48.49 58.16 -30.60
C ALA A 323 -47.33 57.16 -30.71
N ALA A 324 -47.04 56.43 -29.63
CA ALA A 324 -46.01 55.41 -29.60
C ALA A 324 -46.44 54.10 -30.26
N LYS A 325 -47.76 53.80 -30.34
CA LYS A 325 -48.30 52.53 -30.85
C LYS A 325 -47.66 52.05 -32.15
N PRO A 326 -47.61 52.84 -33.25
CA PRO A 326 -47.00 52.35 -34.50
C PRO A 326 -45.50 52.05 -34.36
N HIS A 327 -44.78 52.79 -33.52
CA HIS A 327 -43.35 52.57 -33.28
C HIS A 327 -43.12 51.35 -32.38
N VAL A 328 -43.93 51.19 -31.34
CA VAL A 328 -43.91 50.01 -30.45
C VAL A 328 -44.28 48.76 -31.23
N ASP A 329 -45.31 48.81 -32.09
CA ASP A 329 -45.73 47.69 -32.94
C ASP A 329 -44.60 47.29 -33.90
N LYS A 330 -43.94 48.26 -34.55
CA LYS A 330 -42.79 48.01 -35.44
C LYS A 330 -41.59 47.43 -34.68
N VAL A 331 -41.28 47.97 -33.51
CA VAL A 331 -40.23 47.44 -32.62
C VAL A 331 -40.59 46.04 -32.13
N GLN A 332 -41.87 45.76 -31.84
CA GLN A 332 -42.36 44.45 -31.43
C GLN A 332 -42.30 43.43 -32.57
N GLU A 333 -42.56 43.82 -33.82
CA GLU A 333 -42.35 42.97 -35.00
C GLU A 333 -40.87 42.62 -35.18
N VAL A 334 -39.99 43.61 -35.10
CA VAL A 334 -38.53 43.41 -35.19
C VAL A 334 -38.01 42.55 -34.03
N LEU A 335 -38.52 42.77 -32.81
CA LEU A 335 -38.15 42.00 -31.63
C LEU A 335 -38.80 40.62 -31.57
N LYS A 336 -39.92 40.36 -32.27
CA LYS A 336 -40.67 39.09 -32.22
C LYS A 336 -39.79 37.83 -32.34
N PRO A 337 -38.85 37.73 -33.31
CA PRO A 337 -37.92 36.60 -33.36
C PRO A 337 -36.99 36.53 -32.13
N TYR A 338 -36.48 37.67 -31.66
CA TYR A 338 -35.63 37.73 -30.46
C TYR A 338 -36.40 37.41 -29.18
N THR A 339 -37.65 37.85 -29.04
CA THR A 339 -38.50 37.50 -27.89
C THR A 339 -38.78 35.99 -27.87
N LYS A 340 -39.02 35.36 -29.01
CA LYS A 340 -39.13 33.89 -29.08
C LYS A 340 -37.83 33.21 -28.61
N GLU A 341 -36.68 33.73 -29.01
CA GLU A 341 -35.39 33.19 -28.59
C GLU A 341 -35.14 33.39 -27.10
N VAL A 342 -35.40 34.59 -26.57
CA VAL A 342 -35.28 34.90 -25.14
C VAL A 342 -36.24 34.04 -24.31
N VAL A 343 -37.49 33.88 -24.75
CA VAL A 343 -38.46 32.98 -24.09
C VAL A 343 -37.98 31.54 -24.14
N ARG A 344 -37.35 31.08 -25.24
CA ARG A 344 -36.75 29.75 -25.34
C ARG A 344 -35.57 29.57 -24.39
N VAL A 345 -34.65 30.53 -24.34
CA VAL A 345 -33.49 30.51 -23.44
C VAL A 345 -33.93 30.58 -21.99
N TYR A 346 -34.87 31.47 -21.67
CA TYR A 346 -35.44 31.59 -20.35
C TYR A 346 -36.24 30.34 -19.94
N GLY A 347 -36.96 29.71 -20.87
CA GLY A 347 -37.63 28.43 -20.67
C GLY A 347 -36.63 27.32 -20.31
N LYS A 348 -35.54 27.19 -21.07
CA LYS A 348 -34.44 26.26 -20.74
C LYS A 348 -33.80 26.56 -19.39
N PHE A 349 -33.62 27.84 -19.05
CA PHE A 349 -33.11 28.26 -17.75
C PHE A 349 -34.06 27.87 -16.62
N LEU A 350 -35.37 28.16 -16.74
CA LEU A 350 -36.38 27.78 -15.75
C LEU A 350 -36.48 26.26 -15.60
N GLU A 351 -36.38 25.50 -16.68
CA GLU A 351 -36.37 24.04 -16.65
C GLU A 351 -35.12 23.49 -15.94
N SER A 352 -33.96 24.09 -16.22
CA SER A 352 -32.69 23.77 -15.54
C SER A 352 -32.75 24.12 -14.06
N ALA A 353 -33.26 25.31 -13.71
CA ALA A 353 -33.44 25.77 -12.35
C ALA A 353 -34.43 24.89 -11.58
N THR A 354 -35.52 24.45 -12.23
CA THR A 354 -36.49 23.52 -11.65
C THR A 354 -35.87 22.14 -11.42
N THR A 355 -35.06 21.66 -12.37
CA THR A 355 -34.34 20.39 -12.24
C THR A 355 -33.33 20.43 -11.09
N TYR A 356 -32.55 21.50 -11.00
CA TYR A 356 -31.62 21.71 -9.89
C TYR A 356 -32.35 21.88 -8.55
N HIS A 357 -33.46 22.64 -8.52
CA HIS A 357 -34.31 22.78 -7.33
C HIS A 357 -34.77 21.41 -6.82
N ARG A 358 -35.28 20.55 -7.72
CA ARG A 358 -35.67 19.17 -7.38
C ARG A 358 -34.50 18.32 -6.88
N GLN A 359 -33.32 18.45 -7.49
CA GLN A 359 -32.11 17.73 -7.03
C GLN A 359 -31.68 18.17 -5.64
N VAL A 360 -31.64 19.48 -5.39
CA VAL A 360 -31.36 20.04 -4.06
C VAL A 360 -32.42 19.60 -3.07
N GLN A 361 -33.69 19.61 -3.45
CA GLN A 361 -34.78 19.16 -2.59
C GLN A 361 -34.62 17.68 -2.21
N ALA A 362 -34.29 16.80 -3.17
CA ALA A 362 -34.04 15.39 -2.90
C ALA A 362 -32.83 15.20 -1.95
N SER A 363 -31.75 15.94 -2.17
CA SER A 363 -30.55 15.90 -1.33
C SER A 363 -30.81 16.41 0.10
N VAL A 364 -31.52 17.54 0.22
CA VAL A 364 -31.94 18.09 1.51
C VAL A 364 -32.85 17.10 2.23
N GLN A 365 -33.83 16.52 1.54
CA GLN A 365 -34.72 15.51 2.11
C GLN A 365 -33.97 14.28 2.61
N GLU A 366 -33.03 13.74 1.82
CA GLU A 366 -32.22 12.60 2.20
C GLU A 366 -31.37 12.92 3.44
N THR A 367 -30.75 14.09 3.46
CA THR A 367 -29.93 14.56 4.59
C THR A 367 -30.77 14.75 5.84
N LEU A 368 -31.97 15.34 5.73
CA LEU A 368 -32.87 15.54 6.86
C LEU A 368 -33.39 14.20 7.42
N LYS A 369 -33.64 13.20 6.56
CA LYS A 369 -34.07 11.85 7.00
C LYS A 369 -32.96 11.04 7.66
N LYS A 370 -31.69 11.28 7.32
CA LYS A 370 -30.53 10.56 7.87
C LYS A 370 -30.28 10.82 9.35
N HIS A 371 -30.70 11.95 9.89
CA HIS A 371 -30.44 12.31 11.29
C HIS A 371 -31.75 12.34 12.10
N GLU A 372 -31.77 11.68 13.27
CA GLU A 372 -32.96 11.58 14.13
C GLU A 372 -33.55 12.96 14.49
N LEU A 373 -32.69 13.95 14.73
CA LEU A 373 -33.09 15.32 15.10
C LEU A 373 -33.74 16.11 13.96
N THR A 374 -33.31 15.89 12.72
CA THR A 374 -33.81 16.63 11.55
C THR A 374 -34.96 15.91 10.85
N ARG A 375 -35.20 14.64 11.17
CA ARG A 375 -36.29 13.85 10.59
C ARG A 375 -37.68 14.50 10.74
N PRO A 376 -38.04 15.14 11.87
CA PRO A 376 -39.29 15.88 12.00
C PRO A 376 -39.35 17.16 11.14
N LEU A 377 -38.19 17.74 10.81
CA LEU A 377 -38.08 18.96 9.99
C LEU A 377 -38.17 18.67 8.48
N ALA A 378 -38.15 17.40 8.07
CA ALA A 378 -38.34 16.95 6.69
C ALA A 378 -39.80 17.10 6.21
N THR A 379 -40.35 18.29 6.39
CA THR A 379 -41.67 18.69 5.89
C THR A 379 -41.52 19.22 4.47
N LYS A 380 -42.51 18.95 3.61
CA LYS A 380 -42.48 19.36 2.19
C LYS A 380 -42.30 20.87 2.00
N GLU A 381 -42.83 21.68 2.92
CA GLU A 381 -42.71 23.14 2.89
C GLU A 381 -41.27 23.57 3.17
N LEU A 382 -40.64 23.04 4.21
CA LEU A 382 -39.26 23.38 4.58
C LEU A 382 -38.26 22.87 3.54
N GLU A 383 -38.49 21.66 2.99
CA GLU A 383 -37.74 21.12 1.85
C GLU A 383 -37.76 22.09 0.65
N TRP A 384 -38.95 22.61 0.30
CA TRP A 384 -39.11 23.55 -0.80
C TRP A 384 -38.44 24.91 -0.50
N PHE A 385 -38.65 25.46 0.69
CA PHE A 385 -38.04 26.74 1.10
C PHE A 385 -36.51 26.65 1.18
N ALA A 386 -35.95 25.57 1.73
CA ALA A 386 -34.51 25.38 1.83
C ALA A 386 -33.86 25.26 0.44
N ALA A 387 -34.47 24.48 -0.47
CA ALA A 387 -34.00 24.37 -1.85
C ALA A 387 -34.08 25.72 -2.60
N SER A 388 -35.17 26.46 -2.43
CA SER A 388 -35.33 27.81 -2.99
C SER A 388 -34.33 28.81 -2.42
N ALA A 389 -34.06 28.78 -1.12
CA ALA A 389 -33.07 29.64 -0.47
C ALA A 389 -31.65 29.35 -0.98
N LEU A 390 -31.30 28.08 -1.14
CA LEU A 390 -30.00 27.68 -1.69
C LEU A 390 -29.82 28.19 -3.13
N LEU A 391 -30.88 28.17 -3.94
CA LEU A 391 -30.92 28.73 -5.29
C LEU A 391 -30.86 30.26 -5.32
N ALA A 392 -31.42 30.93 -4.30
CA ALA A 392 -31.39 32.39 -4.19
C ALA A 392 -30.01 32.92 -3.74
N LEU A 393 -29.22 32.14 -2.99
CA LEU A 393 -27.91 32.57 -2.48
C LEU A 393 -26.96 33.07 -3.57
N PRO A 394 -26.75 32.37 -4.70
CA PRO A 394 -25.95 32.88 -5.81
C PRO A 394 -26.49 34.21 -6.37
N ILE A 395 -27.81 34.32 -6.52
CA ILE A 395 -28.46 35.53 -7.07
C ILE A 395 -28.26 36.71 -6.12
N VAL A 396 -28.44 36.52 -4.82
CA VAL A 396 -28.23 37.55 -3.80
C VAL A 396 -26.76 37.95 -3.72
N LEU A 397 -25.83 37.01 -3.82
CA LEU A 397 -24.39 37.31 -3.88
C LEU A 397 -24.07 38.17 -5.11
N MET A 398 -24.58 37.81 -6.27
CA MET A 398 -24.42 38.62 -7.49
C MET A 398 -25.06 40.00 -7.32
N ALA A 399 -26.29 40.08 -6.82
CA ALA A 399 -26.98 41.35 -6.57
C ALA A 399 -26.24 42.22 -5.54
N ARG A 400 -25.62 41.64 -4.52
CA ARG A 400 -24.76 42.37 -3.56
C ARG A 400 -23.48 42.88 -4.20
N VAL A 401 -22.83 42.09 -5.06
CA VAL A 401 -21.65 42.54 -5.83
C VAL A 401 -22.05 43.70 -6.74
N PHE A 402 -23.15 43.56 -7.50
CA PHE A 402 -23.70 44.65 -8.31
C PHE A 402 -24.07 45.89 -7.46
N SER A 403 -24.76 45.71 -6.33
CA SER A 403 -25.13 46.83 -5.45
C SER A 403 -23.91 47.50 -4.81
N ALA A 404 -22.87 46.76 -4.43
CA ALA A 404 -21.65 47.34 -3.88
C ALA A 404 -20.90 48.18 -4.93
N VAL A 405 -20.95 47.74 -6.19
CA VAL A 405 -20.29 48.42 -7.32
C VAL A 405 -21.10 49.64 -7.79
N PHE A 406 -22.43 49.56 -7.82
CA PHE A 406 -23.31 50.60 -8.39
C PHE A 406 -24.04 51.47 -7.35
N CYS A 407 -24.27 50.97 -6.14
CA CYS A 407 -24.89 51.70 -5.04
C CYS A 407 -23.87 51.90 -3.92
N SER A 408 -22.95 52.85 -4.13
CA SER A 408 -22.11 53.32 -3.03
C SER A 408 -23.01 53.82 -1.90
N LYS A 409 -22.75 53.30 -0.69
CA LYS A 409 -23.30 53.78 0.58
C LYS A 409 -23.47 55.29 0.48
N LYS A 410 -24.71 55.77 0.56
CA LYS A 410 -24.98 57.16 0.90
C LYS A 410 -24.14 57.41 2.14
N VAL A 411 -23.03 58.14 2.02
CA VAL A 411 -22.24 58.58 3.16
C VAL A 411 -23.28 59.14 4.11
N SER A 412 -23.45 58.51 5.29
CA SER A 412 -24.28 59.11 6.31
C SER A 412 -23.67 60.48 6.48
N LYS A 413 -24.38 61.52 6.02
CA LYS A 413 -23.92 62.90 6.16
C LYS A 413 -23.48 63.01 7.62
N PRO A 414 -22.24 63.47 7.89
CA PRO A 414 -21.74 63.51 9.26
C PRO A 414 -22.82 64.22 10.07
N ALA A 415 -23.16 63.66 11.23
CA ALA A 415 -24.19 64.20 12.10
C ALA A 415 -23.92 65.70 12.22
N ARG A 416 -24.71 66.50 11.50
CA ARG A 416 -24.54 67.95 11.47
C ARG A 416 -25.15 68.42 12.77
N ASN A 417 -24.36 68.26 13.83
CA ASN A 417 -24.55 68.93 15.08
C ASN A 417 -24.51 70.43 14.76
N GLY A 418 -25.64 71.08 14.93
CA GLY A 418 -25.83 72.42 14.39
C GLY A 418 -27.27 72.84 14.57
N ASN A 419 -27.66 72.98 15.83
CA ASN A 419 -28.81 73.75 16.27
C ASN A 419 -28.78 75.13 15.61
N THR A 420 -29.43 75.31 14.46
CA THR A 420 -29.83 76.63 14.01
C THR A 420 -31.28 76.83 14.43
N HIS A 421 -31.44 77.43 15.61
CA HIS A 421 -32.65 78.12 16.03
C HIS A 421 -32.99 79.19 14.99
N HIS A 422 -33.69 78.83 13.91
CA HIS A 422 -34.37 79.82 13.08
C HIS A 422 -35.69 80.16 13.76
N ALA A 423 -35.59 81.11 14.69
CA ALA A 423 -36.71 81.85 15.20
C ALA A 423 -37.48 82.48 14.03
N ARG A 424 -38.68 81.94 13.80
CA ARG A 424 -39.87 82.62 13.32
C ARG A 424 -39.78 84.15 13.45
N ARG A 425 -39.73 84.86 12.33
CA ARG A 425 -40.33 86.19 12.15
C ARG A 425 -40.51 86.45 10.64
N LYS A 426 -41.71 86.18 10.14
CA LYS A 426 -42.25 86.83 8.93
C LYS A 426 -42.86 88.16 9.39
N PRO A 427 -42.40 89.34 8.94
CA PRO A 427 -43.23 90.51 8.96
C PRO A 427 -44.25 90.45 7.81
N LYS A 428 -45.41 90.96 8.13
CA LYS A 428 -46.69 90.85 7.46
C LYS A 428 -46.98 92.22 6.83
N ARG A 429 -47.57 92.20 5.62
CA ARG A 429 -48.33 93.27 4.94
C ARG A 429 -47.54 94.46 4.34
N GLY A 430 -47.56 94.53 3.01
CA GLY A 430 -47.74 95.78 2.26
C GLY A 430 -48.94 95.58 1.33
N HIS A 431 -50.05 96.24 1.66
CA HIS A 431 -51.29 96.30 0.91
C HIS A 431 -51.11 97.30 -0.24
N LEU A 432 -51.40 96.94 -1.50
CA LEU A 432 -51.55 97.92 -2.57
C LEU A 432 -53.04 98.30 -2.64
N ASP A 433 -53.32 99.53 -2.25
CA ASP A 433 -54.64 100.13 -2.31
C ASP A 433 -55.12 100.33 -3.75
N LYS A 434 -56.42 100.11 -3.88
CA LYS A 434 -57.28 100.46 -5.02
C LYS A 434 -57.52 101.98 -5.10
N HIS A 435 -58.05 102.37 -6.27
CA HIS A 435 -58.78 103.60 -6.61
C HIS A 435 -57.87 104.77 -7.00
N THR A 436 -58.14 105.57 -8.05
CA THR A 436 -59.42 106.06 -8.60
C THR A 436 -59.28 106.47 -10.07
N THR A 437 -60.39 106.32 -10.82
CA THR A 437 -60.82 107.02 -12.06
C THR A 437 -59.91 107.02 -13.27
#